data_AF-X1U9C8-F1
#
_entry.id   AF-X1U9C8-F1
#
_cell.length_a   1.000
_cell.length_b   1.000
_cell.length_c   1.000
_cell.angle_alpha   90.00
_cell.angle_beta   90.00
_cell.angle_gamma   90.00
#
_symmetry.space_group_name_H-M   'P 1'
#
loop_
_entity.id
_entity.type
_entity.pdbx_description
1 polymer ?
#
loop_
_entity_poly.entity_id
_entity_poly.type
_entity_poly.pdbx_seq_one_letter_code
_entity_poly.pdbx_strand_id
1 'polypeptide(L)'
;MANYQPFLVSDLVSGKITRRDAWLLPGDGFTDLYNCNLKRGVLEKRKGRAKYGQIVKVTTDGPVASLSTNPVMGIYNHITNSAETLLVFDKERMNVFVSSRSLDKTITAYADGGGAIVLDVTCVGHGFSTDDIVTISDSSTTAYNGTYSITWLTADTFSVVQNVTDVGAGTGEANEEPFDDVTRHRI
;
A
#
# COMPACT_ATOMS: atom_id res chain seq x y z
N MET A 1 42.00 49.91 -47.87
CA MET A 1 40.69 50.13 -47.23
C MET A 1 40.49 49.05 -46.18
N ALA A 2 40.34 49.41 -44.91
CA ALA A 2 40.13 48.43 -43.85
C ALA A 2 38.65 47.97 -43.84
N ASN A 3 38.42 46.66 -43.82
CA ASN A 3 37.09 46.06 -43.80
C ASN A 3 36.40 46.30 -42.46
N TYR A 4 35.13 46.72 -42.49
CA TYR A 4 34.31 46.88 -41.30
C TYR A 4 34.08 45.54 -40.60
N GLN A 5 34.36 45.49 -39.30
CA GLN A 5 33.99 44.38 -38.42
C GLN A 5 32.76 44.78 -37.61
N PRO A 6 31.74 43.93 -37.49
CA PRO A 6 30.58 44.22 -36.65
C PRO A 6 31.00 44.24 -35.17
N PHE A 7 30.46 45.20 -34.42
CA PHE A 7 30.61 45.26 -32.97
C PHE A 7 29.24 45.24 -32.30
N LEU A 8 29.21 44.75 -31.06
CA LEU A 8 27.99 44.62 -30.29
C LEU A 8 27.51 46.01 -29.86
N VAL A 9 26.29 46.39 -30.27
CA VAL A 9 25.60 47.55 -29.71
C VAL A 9 24.83 47.06 -28.48
N SER A 10 25.45 47.17 -27.31
CA SER A 10 24.76 46.97 -26.04
C SER A 10 24.42 48.32 -25.41
N ASP A 11 23.24 48.43 -24.81
CA ASP A 11 22.81 49.61 -24.05
C ASP A 11 23.58 49.65 -22.72
N LEU A 12 24.66 50.45 -22.64
CA LEU A 12 25.61 50.42 -21.51
C LEU A 12 25.86 51.81 -20.94
N VAL A 13 25.16 52.12 -19.85
CA VAL A 13 25.70 53.01 -18.81
C VAL A 13 26.27 52.21 -17.63
N SER A 14 25.84 50.97 -17.40
CA SER A 14 26.25 50.20 -16.19
C SER A 14 26.79 48.79 -16.42
N GLY A 15 26.88 48.30 -17.66
CA GLY A 15 27.52 46.99 -17.95
C GLY A 15 26.81 45.78 -17.34
N LYS A 16 25.62 45.94 -16.75
CA LYS A 16 24.92 44.88 -16.02
C LYS A 16 23.47 44.77 -16.48
N ILE A 17 23.15 43.66 -17.14
CA ILE A 17 21.78 43.23 -17.41
C ILE A 17 21.25 42.61 -16.10
N THR A 18 20.54 43.40 -15.29
CA THR A 18 19.95 42.93 -14.01
C THR A 18 18.59 42.25 -14.20
N ARG A 19 17.98 42.37 -15.38
CA ARG A 19 16.76 41.66 -15.77
C ARG A 19 16.79 41.38 -17.27
N ARG A 20 16.46 40.14 -17.64
CA ARG A 20 16.17 39.73 -19.01
C ARG A 20 14.65 39.67 -19.13
N ASP A 21 14.08 40.29 -20.14
CA ASP A 21 12.64 40.21 -20.37
C ASP A 21 12.22 38.75 -20.63
N ALA A 22 11.04 38.36 -20.14
CA ALA A 22 10.62 36.96 -20.08
C ALA A 22 10.58 36.28 -21.45
N TRP A 23 10.34 37.03 -22.54
CA TRP A 23 10.32 36.51 -23.92
C TRP A 23 11.70 36.30 -24.54
N LEU A 24 12.78 36.76 -23.89
CA LEU A 24 14.18 36.55 -24.31
C LEU A 24 14.83 35.35 -23.58
N LEU A 25 14.08 34.65 -22.72
CA LEU A 25 14.54 33.42 -22.08
C LEU A 25 14.44 32.26 -23.08
N PRO A 26 15.43 31.34 -23.11
CA PRO A 26 15.32 30.14 -23.95
C PRO A 26 14.06 29.37 -23.57
N GLY A 27 13.37 28.76 -24.54
CA GLY A 27 12.12 28.02 -24.30
C GLY A 27 12.25 26.87 -23.30
N ASP A 28 13.48 26.41 -23.04
CA ASP A 28 13.86 25.39 -22.04
C ASP A 28 14.30 26.02 -20.68
N GLY A 29 14.03 27.31 -20.48
CA GLY A 29 14.39 28.03 -19.25
C GLY A 29 13.61 27.57 -18.02
N PHE A 30 12.52 26.84 -18.23
CA PHE A 30 11.76 26.16 -17.18
C PHE A 30 11.37 24.77 -17.69
N THR A 31 12.08 23.73 -17.25
CA THR A 31 11.54 22.37 -17.29
C THR A 31 10.26 22.34 -16.48
N ASP A 32 9.26 21.56 -16.89
CA ASP A 32 8.01 21.39 -16.14
C ASP A 32 8.33 21.11 -14.66
N LEU A 33 7.94 22.05 -13.79
CA LEU A 33 8.22 21.97 -12.37
C LEU A 33 7.13 21.14 -11.69
N TYR A 34 7.36 19.83 -11.60
CA TYR A 34 6.52 18.94 -10.80
C TYR A 34 6.92 19.00 -9.32
N ASN A 35 5.94 19.16 -8.43
CA ASN A 35 6.09 19.07 -6.98
C ASN A 35 7.00 20.16 -6.34
N CYS A 36 6.86 21.42 -6.75
CA CYS A 36 7.45 22.58 -6.10
C CYS A 36 6.47 23.28 -5.13
N ASN A 37 6.98 24.10 -4.21
CA ASN A 37 6.19 25.06 -3.44
C ASN A 37 6.86 26.44 -3.41
N LEU A 38 6.05 27.47 -3.22
CA LEU A 38 6.55 28.83 -3.00
C LEU A 38 6.75 29.05 -1.50
N LYS A 39 7.98 29.29 -1.06
CA LYS A 39 8.30 29.61 0.33
C LYS A 39 9.05 30.94 0.37
N ARG A 40 8.42 31.96 0.97
CA ARG A 40 8.99 33.32 1.07
C ARG A 40 9.43 33.91 -0.28
N GLY A 41 8.65 33.67 -1.33
CA GLY A 41 8.95 34.16 -2.69
C GLY A 41 10.04 33.38 -3.41
N VAL A 42 10.61 32.33 -2.80
CA VAL A 42 11.53 31.40 -3.45
C VAL A 42 10.76 30.15 -3.85
N LEU A 43 10.93 29.72 -5.10
CA LEU A 43 10.39 28.46 -5.56
C LEU A 43 11.33 27.35 -5.11
N GLU A 44 10.90 26.54 -4.15
CA GLU A 44 11.66 25.43 -3.60
C GLU A 44 11.10 24.10 -4.13
N LYS A 45 11.98 23.12 -4.37
CA LYS A 45 11.54 21.74 -4.57
C LYS A 45 10.91 21.29 -3.25
N ARG A 46 9.66 20.80 -3.26
CA ARG A 46 9.12 20.19 -2.04
C ARG A 46 10.07 19.07 -1.66
N LYS A 47 10.52 19.04 -0.40
CA LYS A 47 11.06 17.82 0.19
C LYS A 47 9.97 16.78 -0.04
N GLY A 48 10.19 15.84 -0.96
CA GLY A 48 9.16 14.92 -1.41
C GLY A 48 8.51 14.25 -0.21
N ARG A 49 7.22 13.89 -0.32
CA ARG A 49 6.65 12.96 0.65
C ARG A 49 7.39 11.64 0.45
N ALA A 50 8.25 11.26 1.39
CA ALA A 50 8.71 9.88 1.45
C ALA A 50 7.46 9.02 1.69
N LYS A 51 7.33 7.89 0.98
CA LYS A 51 6.30 6.91 1.33
C LYS A 51 6.58 6.49 2.77
N TYR A 52 5.71 6.88 3.70
CA TYR A 52 5.81 6.49 5.12
C TYR A 52 5.64 4.98 5.29
N GLY A 53 5.00 4.34 4.32
CA GLY A 53 4.73 2.92 4.24
C GLY A 53 3.68 2.69 3.17
N GLN A 54 3.29 1.44 3.00
CA GLN A 54 2.16 1.05 2.19
C GLN A 54 1.28 0.13 3.02
N ILE A 55 -0.03 0.25 2.85
CA ILE A 55 -0.99 -0.73 3.35
C ILE A 55 -1.39 -1.61 2.17
N VAL A 56 -1.48 -2.90 2.44
CA VAL A 56 -2.01 -3.86 1.49
C VAL A 56 -3.54 -3.75 1.50
N LYS A 57 -4.10 -3.53 0.32
CA LYS A 57 -5.52 -3.66 0.03
C LYS A 57 -5.75 -5.08 -0.46
N VAL A 58 -6.49 -5.84 0.32
CA VAL A 58 -6.95 -7.18 -0.07
C VAL A 58 -8.31 -7.03 -0.73
N THR A 59 -8.40 -7.41 -2.00
CA THR A 59 -9.66 -7.37 -2.76
C THR A 59 -10.13 -8.80 -2.99
N THR A 60 -11.31 -9.13 -2.48
CA THR A 60 -11.90 -10.48 -2.46
C THR A 60 -12.97 -10.68 -3.54
N ASP A 61 -12.97 -9.85 -4.59
CA ASP A 61 -13.98 -9.91 -5.66
C ASP A 61 -13.85 -11.16 -6.57
N GLY A 62 -12.81 -11.97 -6.35
CA GLY A 62 -12.56 -13.23 -7.05
C GLY A 62 -12.24 -14.37 -6.08
N PRO A 63 -12.14 -15.61 -6.60
CA PRO A 63 -11.86 -16.80 -5.78
C PRO A 63 -10.54 -16.67 -5.02
N VAL A 64 -9.50 -16.10 -5.63
CA VAL A 64 -8.24 -15.79 -4.95
C VAL A 64 -8.20 -14.30 -4.66
N ALA A 65 -7.89 -13.94 -3.42
CA ALA A 65 -7.76 -12.54 -3.03
C ALA A 65 -6.62 -11.88 -3.81
N SER A 66 -6.86 -10.69 -4.35
CA SER A 66 -5.84 -9.89 -5.02
C SER A 66 -5.29 -8.80 -4.11
N LEU A 67 -3.97 -8.62 -4.14
CA LEU A 67 -3.26 -7.64 -3.31
C LEU A 67 -2.92 -6.40 -4.15
N SER A 68 -3.34 -5.23 -3.68
CA SER A 68 -2.90 -3.94 -4.19
C SER A 68 -2.23 -3.16 -3.07
N THR A 69 -1.27 -2.29 -3.37
CA THR A 69 -0.60 -1.48 -2.34
C THR A 69 -0.98 -0.03 -2.46
N ASN A 70 -1.59 0.52 -1.40
CA ASN A 70 -1.89 1.94 -1.32
C ASN A 70 -0.88 2.63 -0.40
N PRO A 71 -0.35 3.81 -0.78
CA PRO A 71 0.52 4.56 0.10
C PRO A 71 -0.24 5.01 1.35
N VAL A 72 0.43 4.95 2.50
CA VAL A 72 -0.10 5.53 3.74
C VAL A 72 -0.11 7.05 3.60
N MET A 73 -1.28 7.65 3.77
CA MET A 73 -1.51 9.09 3.64
C MET A 73 -1.55 9.80 5.00
N GLY A 74 -1.83 9.07 6.09
CA GLY A 74 -1.80 9.58 7.45
C GLY A 74 -2.00 8.48 8.49
N ILE A 75 -1.45 8.70 9.68
CA ILE A 75 -1.61 7.83 10.85
C ILE A 75 -2.06 8.75 12.00
N TYR A 76 -3.15 8.36 12.67
CA TYR A 76 -3.73 9.15 13.75
C TYR A 76 -4.09 8.24 14.92
N ASN A 77 -3.85 8.70 16.14
CA ASN A 77 -4.45 8.08 17.31
C ASN A 77 -5.84 8.71 17.53
N HIS A 78 -6.87 7.87 17.57
CA HIS A 78 -8.25 8.28 17.76
C HIS A 78 -8.73 7.81 19.12
N ILE A 79 -9.25 8.73 19.93
CA ILE A 79 -9.76 8.42 21.27
C ILE A 79 -11.28 8.34 21.20
N THR A 80 -11.85 7.19 21.51
CA THR A 80 -13.30 6.99 21.64
C THR A 80 -13.60 6.40 23.00
N ASN A 81 -14.49 7.02 23.79
CA ASN A 81 -14.88 6.51 25.11
C ASN A 81 -13.67 6.16 26.01
N SER A 82 -12.62 6.98 25.97
CA SER A 82 -11.35 6.78 26.69
C SER A 82 -10.49 5.60 26.22
N ALA A 83 -10.87 4.90 25.16
CA ALA A 83 -10.01 3.93 24.48
C ALA A 83 -9.26 4.62 23.33
N GLU A 84 -7.95 4.38 23.26
CA GLU A 84 -7.12 4.79 22.14
C GLU A 84 -7.16 3.74 21.02
N THR A 85 -7.27 4.19 19.78
CA THR A 85 -7.29 3.32 18.62
C THR A 85 -6.50 3.95 17.49
N LEU A 86 -5.59 3.18 16.89
CA LEU A 86 -4.81 3.67 15.77
C LEU A 86 -5.65 3.60 14.49
N LEU A 87 -5.77 4.74 13.82
CA LEU A 87 -6.36 4.87 12.49
C LEU A 87 -5.26 5.13 11.47
N VAL A 88 -5.28 4.38 10.37
CA VAL A 88 -4.37 4.55 9.26
C VAL A 88 -5.16 4.78 7.97
N PHE A 89 -4.88 5.90 7.33
CA PHE A 89 -5.54 6.31 6.10
C PHE A 89 -4.66 5.97 4.92
N ASP A 90 -5.23 5.31 3.92
CA ASP A 90 -4.62 5.15 2.61
C ASP A 90 -5.27 6.12 1.60
N LYS A 91 -5.03 5.97 0.29
CA LYS A 91 -5.60 6.85 -0.73
C LYS A 91 -7.14 6.76 -0.81
N GLU A 92 -7.69 5.61 -0.46
CA GLU A 92 -9.09 5.23 -0.72
C GLU A 92 -9.87 4.93 0.57
N ARG A 93 -9.18 4.55 1.65
CA ARG A 93 -9.78 3.90 2.83
C ARG A 93 -9.25 4.46 4.15
N MET A 94 -10.06 4.29 5.19
CA MET A 94 -9.66 4.45 6.58
C MET A 94 -9.63 3.06 7.22
N ASN A 95 -8.46 2.67 7.71
CA ASN A 95 -8.24 1.38 8.35
C ASN A 95 -8.07 1.58 9.86
N VAL A 96 -8.64 0.68 10.65
CA VAL A 96 -8.47 0.65 12.11
C VAL A 96 -7.58 -0.52 12.50
N PHE A 97 -6.60 -0.26 13.37
CA PHE A 97 -5.74 -1.32 13.90
C PHE A 97 -6.47 -2.07 15.01
N VAL A 98 -6.48 -3.39 14.93
CA VAL A 98 -7.10 -4.29 15.91
C VAL A 98 -6.01 -5.13 16.57
N SER A 99 -5.67 -4.82 17.82
CA SER A 99 -4.59 -5.49 18.55
C SER A 99 -4.95 -6.90 19.03
N SER A 100 -6.24 -7.25 19.02
CA SER A 100 -6.75 -8.56 19.47
C SER A 100 -6.83 -9.59 18.35
N ARG A 101 -6.25 -9.31 17.17
CA ARG A 101 -6.26 -10.22 16.03
C ARG A 101 -5.45 -11.48 16.33
N SER A 102 -5.90 -12.59 15.77
CA SER A 102 -5.30 -13.90 15.98
C SER A 102 -4.03 -14.04 15.14
N LEU A 103 -2.88 -14.01 15.82
CA LEU A 103 -1.56 -14.15 15.21
C LEU A 103 -0.88 -15.45 15.65
N ASP A 104 0.14 -15.84 14.89
CA ASP A 104 1.05 -16.98 15.11
C ASP A 104 0.30 -18.30 15.34
N LYS A 105 -0.79 -18.52 14.58
CA LYS A 105 -1.62 -19.71 14.73
C LYS A 105 -1.01 -20.89 13.99
N THR A 106 -0.65 -21.93 14.72
CA THR A 106 -0.02 -23.12 14.13
C THR A 106 -1.00 -23.93 13.28
N ILE A 107 -0.64 -24.13 12.02
CA ILE A 107 -1.32 -25.06 11.12
C ILE A 107 -0.68 -26.44 11.26
N THR A 108 -1.50 -27.46 11.49
CA THR A 108 -1.03 -28.84 11.73
C THR A 108 -1.34 -29.79 10.57
N ALA A 109 -2.30 -29.44 9.72
CA ALA A 109 -2.63 -30.25 8.54
C ALA A 109 -3.35 -29.43 7.47
N TYR A 110 -3.27 -29.97 6.24
CA TYR A 110 -4.03 -29.52 5.08
C TYR A 110 -4.84 -30.71 4.54
N ALA A 111 -6.05 -30.45 4.05
CA ALA A 111 -6.93 -31.44 3.42
C ALA A 111 -7.66 -30.85 2.20
N ASP A 112 -8.13 -31.72 1.30
CA ASP A 112 -9.00 -31.32 0.19
C ASP A 112 -10.39 -31.00 0.75
N GLY A 113 -10.84 -29.76 0.53
CA GLY A 113 -12.15 -29.28 0.99
C GLY A 113 -13.33 -29.71 0.11
N GLY A 114 -13.12 -30.62 -0.86
CA GLY A 114 -14.19 -31.23 -1.63
C GLY A 114 -14.56 -30.49 -2.91
N GLY A 115 -13.61 -29.78 -3.51
CA GLY A 115 -13.77 -29.08 -4.79
C GLY A 115 -12.41 -28.67 -5.35
N ALA A 116 -12.29 -28.52 -6.68
CA ALA A 116 -11.00 -28.28 -7.35
C ALA A 116 -10.24 -27.02 -6.88
N ILE A 117 -10.86 -26.16 -6.06
CA ILE A 117 -10.35 -24.88 -5.61
C ILE A 117 -10.53 -24.62 -4.10
N VAL A 118 -10.71 -25.65 -3.27
CA VAL A 118 -10.91 -25.49 -1.81
C VAL A 118 -9.84 -26.25 -1.04
N LEU A 119 -9.15 -25.53 -0.14
CA LEU A 119 -8.16 -26.09 0.77
C LEU A 119 -8.66 -25.96 2.21
N ASP A 120 -8.84 -27.09 2.87
CA ASP A 120 -9.16 -27.14 4.30
C ASP A 120 -7.87 -27.13 5.11
N VAL A 121 -7.83 -26.26 6.11
CA VAL A 121 -6.66 -26.00 6.95
C VAL A 121 -7.03 -26.34 8.39
N THR A 122 -6.27 -27.24 9.01
CA THR A 122 -6.45 -27.60 10.42
C THR A 122 -5.56 -26.69 11.29
N CYS A 123 -6.19 -25.93 12.16
CA CYS A 123 -5.57 -24.96 13.05
C CYS A 123 -6.39 -24.87 14.34
N VAL A 124 -5.97 -25.57 15.39
CA VAL A 124 -6.76 -25.73 16.63
C VAL A 124 -6.91 -24.40 17.37
N GLY A 125 -8.13 -24.04 17.77
CA GLY A 125 -8.40 -22.84 18.54
C GLY A 125 -7.96 -21.55 17.84
N HIS A 126 -8.14 -21.48 16.52
CA HIS A 126 -7.62 -20.38 15.70
C HIS A 126 -8.23 -19.03 16.06
N GLY A 127 -9.48 -18.96 16.50
CA GLY A 127 -10.16 -17.72 16.87
C GLY A 127 -10.62 -16.83 15.71
N PHE A 128 -10.29 -17.21 14.47
CA PHE A 128 -10.83 -16.59 13.25
C PHE A 128 -12.36 -16.73 13.10
N SER A 129 -12.93 -15.83 12.30
CA SER A 129 -14.33 -15.77 11.88
C SER A 129 -14.45 -15.88 10.35
N THR A 130 -15.67 -16.08 9.85
CA THR A 130 -15.94 -16.15 8.41
C THR A 130 -15.68 -14.78 7.80
N ASP A 131 -15.18 -14.74 6.57
CA ASP A 131 -14.75 -13.54 5.84
C ASP A 131 -13.51 -12.82 6.40
N ASP A 132 -12.89 -13.30 7.48
CA ASP A 132 -11.59 -12.79 7.92
C ASP A 132 -10.52 -13.07 6.86
N ILE A 133 -9.57 -12.14 6.77
CA ILE A 133 -8.42 -12.26 5.88
C ILE A 133 -7.25 -12.85 6.68
N VAL A 134 -6.73 -13.98 6.21
CA VAL A 134 -5.61 -14.69 6.82
C VAL A 134 -4.45 -14.82 5.85
N THR A 135 -3.24 -14.64 6.35
CA THR A 135 -2.00 -14.94 5.64
C THR A 135 -1.46 -16.26 6.16
N ILE A 136 -1.33 -17.24 5.25
CA ILE A 136 -0.63 -18.48 5.50
C ILE A 136 0.84 -18.28 5.11
N SER A 137 1.74 -18.53 6.06
CA SER A 137 3.18 -18.44 5.88
C SER A 137 3.87 -19.71 6.36
N ASP A 138 5.13 -19.88 5.96
CA ASP A 138 6.00 -20.98 6.36
C ASP A 138 5.39 -22.38 6.17
N SER A 139 4.48 -22.49 5.20
CA SER A 139 3.94 -23.78 4.81
C SER A 139 5.02 -24.65 4.20
N SER A 140 5.12 -25.91 4.64
CA SER A 140 6.01 -26.90 4.03
C SER A 140 5.67 -27.15 2.55
N THR A 141 4.42 -26.88 2.16
CA THR A 141 3.99 -26.82 0.76
C THR A 141 3.90 -25.36 0.34
N THR A 142 4.94 -24.85 -0.30
CA THR A 142 5.07 -23.41 -0.63
C THR A 142 3.90 -22.84 -1.45
N ALA A 143 3.21 -23.69 -2.21
CA ALA A 143 2.02 -23.32 -2.97
C ALA A 143 0.81 -22.96 -2.09
N TYR A 144 0.82 -23.28 -0.79
CA TYR A 144 -0.26 -22.92 0.16
C TYR A 144 0.02 -21.58 0.86
N ASN A 145 1.22 -21.02 0.70
CA ASN A 145 1.52 -19.70 1.25
C ASN A 145 0.80 -18.62 0.44
N GLY A 146 0.21 -17.65 1.15
CA GLY A 146 -0.55 -16.59 0.52
C GLY A 146 -1.54 -15.93 1.48
N THR A 147 -2.25 -14.93 0.98
CA THR A 147 -3.32 -14.24 1.71
C THR A 147 -4.67 -14.65 1.15
N TYR A 148 -5.57 -15.08 2.02
CA TYR A 148 -6.84 -15.70 1.67
C TYR A 148 -7.98 -15.13 2.51
N SER A 149 -9.18 -15.12 1.96
CA SER A 149 -10.42 -14.95 2.74
C SER A 149 -10.93 -16.32 3.20
N ILE A 150 -11.33 -16.42 4.47
CA ILE A 150 -11.95 -17.63 5.02
C ILE A 150 -13.36 -17.77 4.48
N THR A 151 -13.66 -18.90 3.84
CA THR A 151 -15.00 -19.19 3.28
C THR A 151 -15.88 -20.05 4.19
N TRP A 152 -15.26 -20.85 5.04
CA TRP A 152 -15.94 -21.70 6.01
C TRP A 152 -15.03 -21.98 7.20
N LEU A 153 -15.59 -22.26 8.38
CA LEU A 153 -14.81 -22.59 9.57
C LEU A 153 -15.58 -23.42 10.60
N THR A 154 -14.81 -24.06 11.47
CA THR A 154 -15.20 -24.59 12.77
C THR A 154 -14.34 -23.94 13.86
N ALA A 155 -14.26 -24.53 15.06
CA ALA A 155 -13.32 -24.06 16.09
C ALA A 155 -11.84 -24.36 15.75
N ASP A 156 -11.60 -25.42 14.95
CA ASP A 156 -10.28 -26.01 14.75
C ASP A 156 -9.89 -26.16 13.27
N THR A 157 -10.77 -25.77 12.35
CA THR A 157 -10.54 -25.91 10.90
C THR A 157 -11.15 -24.73 10.16
N PHE A 158 -10.51 -24.28 9.10
CA PHE A 158 -11.07 -23.28 8.20
C PHE A 158 -10.75 -23.62 6.74
N SER A 159 -11.58 -23.14 5.82
CA SER A 159 -11.40 -23.36 4.38
C SER A 159 -10.99 -22.06 3.70
N VAL A 160 -10.06 -22.17 2.76
CA VAL A 160 -9.63 -21.08 1.87
C VAL A 160 -9.77 -21.51 0.43
N VAL A 161 -9.95 -20.54 -0.47
CA VAL A 161 -10.00 -20.81 -1.90
C VAL A 161 -8.58 -20.81 -2.46
N GLN A 162 -8.12 -22.00 -2.84
CA GLN A 162 -6.81 -22.22 -3.43
C GLN A 162 -6.91 -23.32 -4.48
N ASN A 163 -6.33 -23.09 -5.65
CA ASN A 163 -6.28 -24.10 -6.72
C ASN A 163 -5.30 -25.20 -6.33
N VAL A 164 -5.79 -26.29 -5.75
CA VAL A 164 -4.98 -27.44 -5.36
C VAL A 164 -5.52 -28.69 -6.04
N THR A 165 -4.68 -29.37 -6.82
CA THR A 165 -5.04 -30.63 -7.50
C THR A 165 -4.61 -31.87 -6.73
N ASP A 166 -3.73 -31.70 -5.74
CA ASP A 166 -3.27 -32.74 -4.82
C ASP A 166 -2.89 -32.10 -3.49
N VAL A 167 -3.55 -32.51 -2.40
CA VAL A 167 -3.31 -31.93 -1.08
C VAL A 167 -2.27 -32.76 -0.35
N GLY A 168 -1.06 -32.23 -0.25
CA GLY A 168 0.02 -32.82 0.53
C GLY A 168 -0.15 -32.51 2.02
N ALA A 169 0.32 -33.43 2.86
CA ALA A 169 0.48 -33.15 4.28
C ALA A 169 1.47 -31.99 4.49
N GLY A 170 1.23 -31.17 5.51
CA GLY A 170 2.12 -30.07 5.83
C GLY A 170 1.74 -29.32 7.10
N THR A 171 2.68 -28.50 7.55
CA THR A 171 2.51 -27.55 8.66
C THR A 171 2.69 -26.13 8.13
N GLY A 172 2.33 -25.12 8.93
CA GLY A 172 2.56 -23.71 8.60
C GLY A 172 2.06 -22.80 9.72
N GLU A 173 1.96 -21.51 9.44
CA GLU A 173 1.43 -20.50 10.35
C GLU A 173 0.33 -19.69 9.67
N ALA A 174 -0.75 -19.41 10.39
CA ALA A 174 -1.84 -18.55 9.96
C ALA A 174 -1.86 -17.28 10.82
N ASN A 175 -1.88 -16.14 10.15
CA ASN A 175 -1.92 -14.81 10.74
C ASN A 175 -3.09 -14.01 10.20
N GLU A 176 -3.93 -13.51 11.07
CA GLU A 176 -5.04 -12.65 10.68
C GLU A 176 -4.58 -11.22 10.35
N GLU A 177 -5.19 -10.58 9.36
CA GLU A 177 -4.87 -9.21 8.98
C GLU A 177 -5.17 -8.23 10.15
N PRO A 178 -4.18 -7.44 10.62
CA PRO A 178 -4.35 -6.57 11.78
C PRO A 178 -5.18 -5.30 11.53
N PHE A 179 -5.52 -5.00 10.27
CA PHE A 179 -6.20 -3.78 9.87
C PHE A 179 -7.58 -4.03 9.26
N ASP A 180 -8.61 -3.42 9.86
CA ASP A 180 -9.97 -3.46 9.31
C ASP A 180 -10.29 -2.22 8.50
N ASP A 181 -10.88 -2.44 7.33
CA ASP A 181 -11.42 -1.36 6.51
C ASP A 181 -12.77 -0.87 7.05
N VAL A 182 -12.77 0.30 7.68
CA VAL A 182 -13.96 0.94 8.25
C VAL A 182 -14.83 1.59 7.16
N THR A 183 -14.30 1.75 5.94
CA THR A 183 -15.02 2.35 4.81
C THR A 183 -15.79 1.33 3.97
N ARG A 184 -15.47 0.03 4.10
CA ARG A 184 -16.08 -1.07 3.32
C ARG A 184 -17.60 -1.17 3.42
N HIS A 185 -18.20 -0.68 4.51
CA HIS A 185 -19.64 -0.83 4.82
C HIS A 185 -20.41 0.49 4.90
N ARG A 186 -19.81 1.61 4.47
CA ARG A 186 -20.49 2.91 4.48
C ARG A 186 -21.02 3.23 3.08
N ILE A 187 -22.36 3.19 2.97
CA ILE A 187 -23.15 3.68 1.82
C ILE A 187 -23.04 5.20 1.74
#